data_AF-M3GXY3-F1
#
_entry.id   AF-M3GXY3-F1
#
_cell.length_a   1.000
_cell.length_b   1.000
_cell.length_c   1.000
_cell.angle_alpha   90.00
_cell.angle_beta   90.00
_cell.angle_gamma   90.00
#
_symmetry.space_group_name_H-M   'P 1'
#
loop_
_entity.id
_entity.type
_entity.pdbx_description
1 polymer ?
#
loop_
_entity_poly.entity_id
_entity_poly.type
_entity_poly.pdbx_seq_one_letter_code
_entity_poly.pdbx_strand_id
1 'polypeptide(L)'
;APCIIVMAMLFLSAFLRLHKRSDIEKKFLFVTTDAVDLVSFSIVGAIVALQFGYNVFGVVLLALCNGVGGGMIRDVLFNEIPWCLKTGLYATVSIVVGLIYFAMDYAGFTSVFWVMGLFAFGIVFRLAAYYLGWHLPTLQK
;
A
#
# COMPACT_ATOMS: atom_id res chain seq x y z
N ALA A 1 2.62 6.78 16.44
CA ALA A 1 1.44 6.77 15.55
C ALA A 1 1.44 5.60 14.56
N PRO A 2 2.47 5.32 13.74
CA PRO A 2 2.44 4.22 12.76
C PRO A 2 2.54 2.81 13.38
N CYS A 3 3.31 2.62 14.45
CA CYS A 3 3.48 1.28 15.07
C CYS A 3 2.20 0.72 15.71
N ILE A 4 1.32 1.59 16.23
CA ILE A 4 0.05 1.15 16.84
C ILE A 4 -0.90 0.61 15.77
N ILE A 5 -0.88 1.21 14.57
CA ILE A 5 -1.68 0.78 13.41
C ILE A 5 -1.21 -0.60 12.94
N VAL A 6 0.11 -0.78 12.78
CA VAL A 6 0.71 -2.09 12.40
C VAL A 6 0.38 -3.17 13.42
N MET A 7 0.53 -2.89 14.72
CA MET A 7 0.27 -3.87 15.78
C MET A 7 -1.22 -4.21 15.89
N ALA A 8 -2.11 -3.23 15.75
CA ALA A 8 -3.55 -3.45 15.74
C ALA A 8 -3.99 -4.30 14.53
N MET A 9 -3.32 -4.14 13.39
CA MET A 9 -3.61 -4.91 12.17
C MET A 9 -3.10 -6.34 12.21
N LEU A 10 -1.91 -6.59 12.76
CA LEU A 10 -1.47 -7.96 13.05
C LEU A 10 -2.45 -8.67 13.97
N PHE A 11 -2.95 -7.95 14.98
CA PHE A 11 -3.92 -8.49 15.94
C PHE A 11 -5.28 -8.76 15.28
N LEU A 12 -5.80 -7.83 14.48
CA LEU A 12 -7.07 -7.98 13.78
C LEU A 12 -7.01 -9.11 12.73
N SER A 13 -5.91 -9.23 12.00
CA SER A 13 -5.73 -10.28 10.99
C SER A 13 -5.58 -11.67 11.62
N ALA A 14 -4.93 -11.78 12.78
CA ALA A 14 -4.89 -13.01 13.57
C ALA A 14 -6.27 -13.36 14.15
N PHE A 15 -7.00 -12.36 14.64
CA PHE A 15 -8.33 -12.50 15.22
C PHE A 15 -9.39 -12.92 14.17
N LEU A 16 -9.32 -12.39 12.95
CA LEU A 16 -10.23 -12.72 11.86
C LEU A 16 -9.98 -14.13 11.26
N ARG A 17 -8.75 -14.67 11.36
CA ARG A 17 -8.47 -16.07 11.00
C ARG A 17 -9.13 -17.07 11.97
N LEU A 18 -9.36 -16.68 13.23
CA LEU A 18 -10.06 -17.50 14.24
C LEU A 18 -11.58 -17.56 14.04
N HIS A 19 -12.19 -16.60 13.32
CA HIS A 19 -13.64 -16.61 13.07
C HIS A 19 -13.98 -17.17 11.68
N LYS A 20 -14.44 -18.42 11.66
CA LYS A 20 -14.80 -19.21 10.47
C LYS A 20 -16.19 -18.79 9.95
N ARG A 21 -16.30 -17.72 9.16
CA ARG A 21 -17.51 -17.32 8.39
C ARG A 21 -17.14 -16.77 7.00
N SER A 22 -17.95 -17.17 6.01
CA SER A 22 -18.06 -16.80 4.57
C SER A 22 -16.77 -16.33 3.84
N ASP A 23 -16.32 -17.08 2.83
CA ASP A 23 -15.10 -16.80 2.05
C ASP A 23 -15.15 -15.52 1.17
N ILE A 24 -16.33 -14.93 0.96
CA ILE A 24 -16.53 -13.77 0.09
C ILE A 24 -16.32 -12.45 0.86
N GLU A 25 -16.90 -12.31 2.06
CA GLU A 25 -16.73 -11.09 2.89
C GLU A 25 -15.28 -10.91 3.34
N LYS A 26 -14.57 -12.03 3.59
CA LYS A 26 -13.14 -12.01 3.93
C LYS A 26 -12.27 -11.45 2.82
N LYS A 27 -12.56 -11.77 1.55
CA LYS A 27 -11.78 -11.26 0.41
C LYS A 27 -11.93 -9.75 0.25
N PHE A 28 -13.16 -9.24 0.37
CA PHE A 28 -13.41 -7.80 0.28
C PHE A 28 -12.73 -7.03 1.42
N LEU A 29 -12.94 -7.48 2.67
CA LEU A 29 -12.30 -6.89 3.86
C LEU A 29 -10.77 -6.91 3.77
N PHE A 30 -10.20 -8.01 3.29
CA PHE A 30 -8.76 -8.15 3.09
C PHE A 30 -8.24 -7.12 2.08
N VAL A 31 -8.88 -7.01 0.90
CA VAL A 31 -8.45 -6.08 -0.15
C VAL A 31 -8.54 -4.62 0.28
N THR A 32 -9.62 -4.22 0.97
CA THR A 32 -9.76 -2.84 1.45
C THR A 32 -8.74 -2.49 2.53
N THR A 33 -8.52 -3.40 3.49
CA THR A 33 -7.57 -3.18 4.59
C THR A 33 -6.15 -3.09 4.04
N ASP A 34 -5.81 -3.97 3.11
CA ASP A 34 -4.51 -4.02 2.47
C ASP A 34 -4.26 -2.79 1.56
N ALA A 35 -5.29 -2.28 0.86
CA ALA A 35 -5.19 -1.04 0.11
C ALA A 35 -4.89 0.17 1.01
N VAL A 36 -5.55 0.25 2.17
CA VAL A 36 -5.32 1.29 3.18
C VAL A 36 -3.87 1.25 3.69
N ASP A 37 -3.37 0.05 3.98
CA ASP A 37 -2.00 -0.16 4.46
C ASP A 37 -0.96 0.23 3.42
N LEU A 38 -1.13 -0.28 2.20
CA LEU A 38 -0.22 0.00 1.09
C LEU A 38 -0.07 1.52 0.86
N VAL A 39 -1.20 2.23 0.77
CA VAL A 39 -1.20 3.67 0.47
C VAL A 39 -0.66 4.47 1.65
N SER A 40 -1.08 4.17 2.88
CA SER A 40 -0.59 4.89 4.07
C SER A 40 0.93 4.74 4.24
N PHE A 41 1.47 3.53 4.14
CA PHE A 41 2.91 3.32 4.25
C PHE A 41 3.70 3.88 3.06
N SER A 42 3.15 3.87 1.84
CA SER A 42 3.81 4.53 0.72
C SER A 42 3.91 6.04 0.91
N ILE A 43 2.86 6.71 1.40
CA ILE A 43 2.90 8.14 1.72
C ILE A 43 3.93 8.41 2.83
N VAL A 44 3.93 7.62 3.90
CA VAL A 44 4.90 7.76 5.00
C VAL A 44 6.34 7.57 4.50
N GLY A 45 6.57 6.59 3.62
CA GLY A 45 7.89 6.37 3.02
C GLY A 45 8.33 7.56 2.15
N ALA A 46 7.41 8.14 1.38
CA ALA A 46 7.70 9.33 0.58
C ALA A 46 8.04 10.55 1.45
N ILE A 47 7.26 10.78 2.52
CA ILE A 47 7.51 11.85 3.50
C ILE A 47 8.91 11.70 4.10
N VAL A 48 9.23 10.51 4.61
CA VAL A 48 10.53 10.24 5.24
C VAL A 48 11.65 10.48 4.23
N ALA A 49 11.52 9.99 3.00
CA ALA A 49 12.57 10.18 2.00
C ALA A 49 12.84 11.67 1.68
N LEU A 50 11.80 12.49 1.61
CA LEU A 50 11.93 13.94 1.40
C LEU A 50 12.56 14.64 2.61
N GLN A 51 12.21 14.23 3.84
CA GLN A 51 12.84 14.77 5.05
C GLN A 51 14.35 14.51 5.11
N PHE A 52 14.81 13.40 4.54
CA PHE A 52 16.24 13.07 4.41
C PHE A 52 16.90 13.70 3.18
N GLY A 53 16.19 14.51 2.40
CA GLY A 53 16.72 15.22 1.23
C GLY A 53 17.01 14.32 0.03
N TYR A 54 16.36 13.15 -0.07
CA TYR A 54 16.51 12.28 -1.23
C TYR A 54 15.83 12.85 -2.48
N ASN A 55 16.37 12.49 -3.65
CA ASN A 55 15.77 12.83 -4.94
C ASN A 55 14.52 11.97 -5.23
N VAL A 56 13.83 12.27 -6.35
CA VAL A 56 12.62 11.54 -6.77
C VAL A 56 12.80 10.02 -6.80
N PHE A 57 13.98 9.53 -7.18
CA PHE A 57 14.26 8.09 -7.21
C PHE A 57 14.28 7.50 -5.79
N GLY A 58 14.96 8.16 -4.84
CA GLY A 58 14.96 7.73 -3.44
C GLY A 58 13.57 7.79 -2.81
N VAL A 59 12.76 8.80 -3.17
CA VAL A 59 11.38 8.95 -2.70
C VAL A 59 10.50 7.80 -3.17
N VAL A 60 10.53 7.49 -4.47
CA VAL A 60 9.77 6.37 -5.04
C VAL A 60 10.23 5.03 -4.47
N LEU A 61 11.56 4.84 -4.32
CA LEU A 61 12.12 3.61 -3.77
C LEU A 61 11.67 3.39 -2.32
N LEU A 62 11.76 4.42 -1.48
CA LEU A 62 11.38 4.31 -0.07
C LEU A 62 9.85 4.15 0.09
N ALA A 63 9.06 4.84 -0.73
CA ALA A 63 7.61 4.67 -0.79
C ALA A 63 7.21 3.23 -1.19
N LEU A 64 7.93 2.64 -2.15
CA LEU A 64 7.71 1.26 -2.58
C LEU A 64 8.14 0.25 -1.50
N CYS A 65 9.36 0.39 -0.96
CA CYS A 65 9.86 -0.51 0.08
C CYS A 65 8.97 -0.47 1.33
N ASN A 66 8.53 0.73 1.76
CA ASN A 66 7.68 0.86 2.95
C ASN A 66 6.25 0.38 2.69
N GLY A 67 5.66 0.75 1.55
CA GLY A 67 4.31 0.34 1.16
C GLY A 67 4.17 -1.17 0.99
N VAL A 68 5.04 -1.76 0.18
CA VAL A 68 4.96 -3.18 -0.19
C VAL A 68 5.59 -4.08 0.89
N GLY A 69 6.62 -3.60 1.58
CA GLY A 69 7.37 -4.39 2.57
C GLY A 69 6.52 -4.92 3.72
N GLY A 70 5.58 -4.12 4.23
CA GLY A 70 4.67 -4.56 5.30
C GLY A 70 3.80 -5.75 4.89
N GLY A 71 3.19 -5.70 3.69
CA GLY A 71 2.40 -6.79 3.12
C GLY A 71 3.26 -8.03 2.83
N MET A 72 4.49 -7.84 2.34
CA MET A 72 5.42 -8.96 2.11
C MET A 72 5.78 -9.69 3.41
N ILE A 73 6.12 -8.95 4.47
CA ILE A 73 6.47 -9.55 5.77
C ILE A 73 5.27 -10.33 6.31
N ARG A 74 4.06 -9.77 6.22
CA ARG A 74 2.83 -10.46 6.61
C ARG A 74 2.67 -11.78 5.86
N ASP A 75 2.80 -11.76 4.54
CA ASP A 75 2.58 -12.93 3.70
C ASP A 75 3.64 -14.03 3.97
N VAL A 76 4.91 -13.63 4.15
CA VAL A 76 6.01 -14.56 4.52
C VAL A 76 5.79 -15.19 5.89
N LEU A 77 5.33 -14.43 6.88
CA LEU A 77 5.02 -14.97 8.22
C LEU A 77 3.90 -16.01 8.18
N PHE A 78 2.98 -15.91 7.23
CA PHE A 78 1.94 -16.91 6.99
C PHE A 78 2.37 -18.03 6.03
N ASN A 79 3.65 -18.06 5.62
CA ASN A 79 4.20 -19.02 4.67
C ASN A 79 3.46 -19.02 3.31
N GLU A 80 2.97 -17.84 2.89
CA GLU A 80 2.32 -17.62 1.61
C GLU A 80 3.23 -16.80 0.68
N ILE A 81 3.13 -17.04 -0.63
CA ILE A 81 3.85 -16.23 -1.63
C ILE A 81 3.28 -14.80 -1.60
N PRO A 82 4.13 -13.75 -1.41
CA PRO A 82 3.68 -12.38 -1.31
C PRO A 82 2.79 -11.92 -2.46
N TRP A 83 1.67 -11.29 -2.13
CA TRP A 83 0.69 -10.82 -3.12
C TRP A 83 1.24 -9.77 -4.09
N CYS A 84 2.23 -8.99 -3.64
CA CYS A 84 2.90 -8.00 -4.49
C CYS A 84 3.70 -8.62 -5.65
N LEU A 85 4.20 -9.86 -5.47
CA LEU A 85 4.92 -10.59 -6.52
C LEU A 85 3.95 -11.27 -7.48
N LYS A 86 2.73 -11.58 -7.04
CA LYS A 86 1.67 -12.16 -7.88
C LYS A 86 0.98 -11.13 -8.76
N THR A 87 0.84 -9.91 -8.25
CA THR A 87 0.10 -8.83 -8.93
C THR A 87 0.97 -7.58 -9.00
N GLY A 88 1.54 -7.31 -10.19
CA GLY A 88 2.42 -6.15 -10.43
C GLY A 88 1.80 -4.79 -10.10
N LEU A 89 0.46 -4.74 -9.95
CA LEU A 89 -0.27 -3.54 -9.55
C LEU A 89 0.16 -2.96 -8.20
N TYR A 90 0.64 -3.78 -7.25
CA TYR A 90 1.05 -3.28 -5.92
C TYR A 90 2.16 -2.25 -6.02
N ALA A 91 3.23 -2.61 -6.73
CA ALA A 91 4.36 -1.73 -6.99
C ALA A 91 3.91 -0.48 -7.74
N THR A 92 3.01 -0.62 -8.73
CA THR A 92 2.49 0.51 -9.50
C THR A 92 1.80 1.55 -8.62
N VAL A 93 0.92 1.11 -7.70
CA VAL A 93 0.22 2.04 -6.79
C VAL A 93 1.20 2.78 -5.90
N SER A 94 2.15 2.08 -5.28
CA SER A 94 3.17 2.73 -4.43
C SER A 94 4.03 3.73 -5.20
N ILE A 95 4.41 3.41 -6.44
CA ILE A 95 5.17 4.32 -7.31
C ILE A 95 4.35 5.56 -7.63
N VAL A 96 3.10 5.39 -8.06
CA VAL A 96 2.20 6.51 -8.41
C VAL A 96 1.98 7.42 -7.21
N VAL A 97 1.70 6.85 -6.03
CA VAL A 97 1.50 7.62 -4.80
C VAL A 97 2.77 8.38 -4.40
N GLY A 98 3.94 7.74 -4.45
CA GLY A 98 5.21 8.38 -4.14
C GLY A 98 5.55 9.52 -5.11
N LEU A 99 5.28 9.35 -6.40
CA LEU A 99 5.53 10.35 -7.43
C LEU A 99 4.58 11.55 -7.30
N ILE A 100 3.30 11.30 -7.03
CA ILE A 100 2.33 12.37 -6.76
C ILE A 100 2.73 13.14 -5.49
N TYR A 101 3.10 12.44 -4.41
CA TYR A 101 3.56 13.10 -3.19
C TYR A 101 4.80 13.98 -3.43
N PHE A 102 5.77 13.50 -4.20
CA PHE A 102 6.94 14.29 -4.60
C PHE A 102 6.55 15.55 -5.38
N ALA A 103 5.62 15.44 -6.34
CA ALA A 103 5.15 16.59 -7.11
C ALA A 103 4.40 17.60 -6.23
N MET A 104 3.63 17.13 -5.25
CA MET A 104 2.91 17.98 -4.30
C MET A 104 3.88 18.72 -3.36
N ASP A 105 4.94 18.05 -2.92
CA ASP A 105 6.00 18.65 -2.11
C ASP A 105 6.73 19.74 -2.90
N TYR A 106 7.10 19.47 -4.16
CA TYR A 106 7.73 20.44 -5.05
C TYR A 106 6.84 21.68 -5.30
N ALA A 107 5.51 21.48 -5.39
CA ALA A 107 4.54 22.55 -5.55
C ALA A 107 4.18 23.27 -4.22
N GLY A 108 4.71 22.82 -3.07
CA GLY A 108 4.45 23.40 -1.75
C GLY A 108 3.09 23.01 -1.13
N PHE A 109 2.38 22.03 -1.68
CA PHE A 109 1.06 21.58 -1.23
C PHE A 109 1.14 20.41 -0.22
N THR A 110 1.96 20.54 0.82
CA THR A 110 2.15 19.50 1.86
C THR A 110 1.15 19.57 3.02
N SER A 111 0.08 20.37 2.90
CA SER A 111 -0.94 20.48 3.94
C SER A 111 -1.69 19.17 4.15
N VAL A 112 -2.14 18.92 5.38
CA VAL A 112 -2.88 17.70 5.78
C VAL A 112 -4.06 17.39 4.86
N PHE A 113 -4.79 18.43 4.42
CA PHE A 113 -5.92 18.30 3.50
C PHE A 113 -5.53 17.62 2.17
N TRP A 114 -4.41 18.04 1.58
CA TRP A 114 -3.92 17.50 0.32
C TRP A 114 -3.42 16.07 0.46
N VAL A 115 -2.73 15.76 1.56
CA VAL A 115 -2.29 14.40 1.87
C VAL A 115 -3.47 13.46 2.09
N MET A 116 -4.54 13.91 2.75
CA MET A 116 -5.79 13.15 2.86
C MET A 116 -6.44 12.91 1.49
N GLY A 117 -6.42 13.91 0.61
CA GLY A 117 -6.87 13.77 -0.78
C GLY A 117 -6.08 12.70 -1.55
N LEU A 118 -4.75 12.71 -1.44
CA LEU A 118 -3.88 11.69 -2.03
C LEU A 118 -4.15 10.30 -1.45
N PHE A 119 -4.38 10.20 -0.15
CA PHE A 119 -4.71 8.95 0.51
C PHE A 119 -6.02 8.35 0.00
N ALA A 120 -7.08 9.17 -0.07
CA ALA A 120 -8.36 8.75 -0.62
C ALA A 120 -8.23 8.35 -2.10
N PHE A 121 -7.51 9.14 -2.90
CA PHE A 121 -7.24 8.84 -4.30
C PHE A 121 -6.48 7.51 -4.46
N GLY A 122 -5.45 7.26 -3.66
CA GLY A 122 -4.69 6.01 -3.71
C GLY A 122 -5.54 4.78 -3.41
N ILE A 123 -6.44 4.86 -2.43
CA ILE A 123 -7.37 3.77 -2.10
C ILE A 123 -8.37 3.54 -3.23
N VAL A 124 -8.97 4.61 -3.76
CA VAL A 124 -9.91 4.53 -4.88
C VAL A 124 -9.22 3.95 -6.11
N PHE A 125 -8.00 4.41 -6.41
CA PHE A 125 -7.21 3.89 -7.53
C PHE A 125 -6.90 2.40 -7.35
N ARG A 126 -6.56 1.98 -6.13
CA ARG A 126 -6.33 0.56 -5.81
C ARG A 126 -7.58 -0.30 -5.96
N LEU A 127 -8.71 0.18 -5.46
CA LEU A 127 -10.01 -0.50 -5.60
C LEU A 127 -10.45 -0.55 -7.06
N ALA A 128 -10.29 0.54 -7.81
CA ALA A 128 -10.58 0.59 -9.23
C ALA A 128 -9.72 -0.40 -10.01
N ALA A 129 -8.41 -0.49 -9.72
CA ALA A 129 -7.51 -1.46 -10.35
C ALA A 129 -7.90 -2.92 -10.03
N TYR A 130 -8.42 -3.18 -8.84
CA TYR A 130 -8.97 -4.49 -8.45
C TYR A 130 -10.26 -4.81 -9.22
N TYR A 131 -11.22 -3.89 -9.27
CA TYR A 131 -12.51 -4.08 -9.95
C TYR A 131 -12.38 -4.13 -11.48
N LEU A 132 -11.42 -3.41 -12.07
CA LEU A 132 -11.11 -3.49 -13.50
C LEU A 132 -10.38 -4.79 -13.89
N GLY A 133 -9.97 -5.61 -12.91
CA GLY A 133 -9.31 -6.88 -13.18
C GLY A 133 -7.99 -6.75 -13.94
N TRP A 134 -7.25 -5.65 -13.75
CA TRP A 134 -5.95 -5.43 -14.39
C TRP A 134 -4.92 -6.45 -13.90
N HIS A 135 -4.89 -7.61 -14.55
CA HIS A 135 -3.81 -8.56 -14.42
C HIS A 135 -2.74 -8.14 -15.42
N LEU A 136 -1.53 -7.85 -14.96
CA LEU A 136 -0.38 -7.77 -15.87
C LEU A 136 -0.31 -9.12 -16.60
N PRO A 137 -0.18 -9.13 -17.94
CA PRO A 137 -0.07 -10.38 -18.69
C PRO A 137 1.09 -11.19 -18.12
N THR A 138 0.76 -12.34 -17.55
CA THR A 138 1.76 -13.28 -17.05
C THR A 138 2.58 -13.75 -18.23
N LEU A 139 3.89 -13.50 -18.20
CA LEU A 139 4.85 -14.07 -19.16
C LEU A 139 4.89 -15.59 -18.94
N GLN A 140 3.92 -16.27 -19.53
CA GLN A 140 3.88 -17.72 -19.64
C GLN A 140 4.90 -18.08 -20.73
N LYS A 141 6.07 -18.58 -20.30
CA LYS A 141 6.96 -19.34 -21.17
C LYS A 141 6.53 -20.80 -21.18
#